data_AF-E3NPZ7-F1
#
_entry.id   AF-E3NPZ7-F1
#
_cell.length_a   1.000
_cell.length_b   1.000
_cell.length_c   1.000
_cell.angle_alpha   90.00
_cell.angle_beta   90.00
_cell.angle_gamma   90.00
#
_symmetry.space_group_name_H-M   'P 1'
#
loop_
_entity.id
_entity.type
_entity.pdbx_description
1 polymer ?
#
loop_
_entity_poly.entity_id
_entity_poly.type
_entity_poly.pdbx_seq_one_letter_code
_entity_poly.pdbx_strand_id
1 'polypeptide(L)'
;MEVLTQNLYVAKDLLVTELQKYNPIALVATTFFVTYVLTNLRHMQLDDMGIRKRISTWFFTTVKRVPFIRRMIDKQLDEVKVELEKSLQIPDHTTEYFRTIPVKSVGREEVLRLATIYDHLEGPAFLEGRVSGAVFNREDDKDEREMYEEVFGRFAWSNPLWPKLFPGVRIMEAEVVRMCCNMMNGDEETCGTMSTGGSISILLACLAHRNRLLKRGEKYTEMIVPSSVHAAFFKAAETFRIKVRKIPVDPVTFKVDLTKMRAAINSRTCMLVGSAPNFPFGTR
;
A
#
# COMPACT_ATOMS: atom_id res chain seq x y z
N MET A 1 5.16 53.15 -9.85
CA MET A 1 6.42 52.39 -10.05
C MET A 1 7.57 53.05 -9.31
N GLU A 2 7.85 54.35 -9.53
CA GLU A 2 8.96 55.09 -8.87
C GLU A 2 8.92 55.10 -7.33
N VAL A 3 7.75 55.30 -6.72
CA VAL A 3 7.61 55.33 -5.26
C VAL A 3 7.92 53.96 -4.61
N LEU A 4 7.55 52.88 -5.29
CA LEU A 4 7.78 51.51 -4.84
C LEU A 4 9.28 51.16 -4.90
N THR A 5 9.95 51.60 -5.97
CA THR A 5 11.41 51.46 -6.10
C THR A 5 12.16 52.31 -5.08
N GLN A 6 11.73 53.54 -4.83
CA GLN A 6 12.39 54.44 -3.87
C GLN A 6 12.26 53.93 -2.43
N ASN A 7 11.10 53.43 -2.04
CA ASN A 7 10.90 52.78 -0.73
C ASN A 7 11.76 51.50 -0.58
N LEU A 8 11.98 50.76 -1.66
CA LEU A 8 12.87 49.59 -1.68
C LEU A 8 14.33 49.97 -1.46
N TYR A 9 14.80 51.08 -2.05
CA TYR A 9 16.16 51.59 -1.83
C TYR A 9 16.37 52.06 -0.39
N VAL A 10 15.43 52.82 0.18
CA VAL A 10 15.52 53.27 1.58
C VAL A 10 15.51 52.08 2.54
N ALA A 11 14.65 51.09 2.31
CA ALA A 11 14.62 49.88 3.11
C ALA A 11 15.93 49.08 3.00
N LYS A 12 16.50 48.97 1.80
CA LYS A 12 17.79 48.31 1.58
C LYS A 12 18.91 49.03 2.34
N ASP A 13 18.99 50.35 2.24
CA ASP A 13 20.06 51.13 2.86
C ASP A 13 19.99 51.04 4.39
N LEU A 14 18.81 51.16 4.98
CA LEU A 14 18.59 50.93 6.42
C LEU A 14 19.05 49.54 6.86
N LEU A 15 18.74 48.52 6.06
CA LEU A 15 19.08 47.12 6.36
C LEU A 15 20.59 46.89 6.24
N VAL A 16 21.26 47.49 5.24
CA VAL A 16 22.72 47.45 5.09
C VAL A 16 23.42 48.15 6.25
N THR A 17 22.98 49.35 6.63
CA THR A 17 23.55 50.09 7.77
C THR A 17 23.42 49.30 9.08
N GLU A 18 22.30 48.61 9.28
CA GLU A 18 22.11 47.78 10.47
C GLU A 18 22.97 46.51 10.45
N LEU A 19 23.08 45.85 9.28
CA LEU A 19 23.87 44.62 9.13
C LEU A 19 25.39 44.84 9.18
N GLN A 20 25.87 46.03 8.80
CA GLN A 20 27.28 46.42 8.90
C GLN A 20 27.82 46.42 10.34
N LYS A 21 26.92 46.45 11.34
CA LYS A 21 27.28 46.37 12.77
C LYS A 21 27.74 44.97 13.19
N TYR A 22 27.49 43.94 12.38
CA TYR A 22 27.80 42.54 12.69
C TYR A 22 29.01 42.02 11.92
N ASN A 23 29.69 41.02 12.48
CA ASN A 23 30.80 40.36 11.80
C ASN A 23 30.31 39.69 10.49
N PRO A 24 30.89 40.01 9.32
CA PRO A 24 30.44 39.48 8.03
C PRO A 24 30.43 37.94 7.95
N ILE A 25 31.42 37.28 8.57
CA ILE A 25 31.51 35.81 8.58
C ILE A 25 30.38 35.23 9.43
N ALA A 26 30.11 35.82 10.60
CA ALA A 26 29.03 35.37 11.47
C ALA A 26 27.67 35.57 10.80
N LEU A 27 27.49 36.67 10.06
CA LEU A 27 26.26 36.95 9.32
C LEU A 27 26.03 35.90 8.23
N VAL A 28 27.03 35.65 7.38
CA VAL A 28 26.94 34.64 6.30
C VAL A 28 26.70 33.24 6.87
N ALA A 29 27.42 32.86 7.92
CA ALA A 29 27.25 31.56 8.57
C ALA A 29 25.84 31.39 9.15
N THR A 30 25.31 32.43 9.79
CA THR A 30 23.96 32.41 10.37
C THR A 30 22.90 32.31 9.26
N THR A 31 23.02 33.11 8.20
CA THR A 31 22.10 33.04 7.06
C THR A 31 22.13 31.65 6.40
N PHE A 32 23.31 31.08 6.19
CA PHE A 32 23.45 29.73 5.64
C PHE A 32 22.79 28.69 6.54
N PHE A 33 23.08 28.72 7.84
CA PHE A 33 22.53 27.78 8.80
C PHE A 33 20.99 27.88 8.90
N VAL A 34 20.45 29.10 9.02
CA VAL A 34 19.00 29.32 9.06
C VAL A 34 18.34 28.84 7.77
N THR A 35 18.92 29.16 6.60
CA THR A 35 18.40 28.71 5.31
C THR A 35 18.41 27.19 5.20
N TYR A 36 19.50 26.54 5.62
CA TYR A 36 19.63 25.09 5.66
C TYR A 36 18.57 24.46 6.56
N VAL A 37 18.41 24.96 7.78
CA VAL A 37 17.42 24.46 8.76
C VAL A 37 16.00 24.63 8.22
N LEU A 38 15.63 25.81 7.71
CA LEU A 38 14.30 26.08 7.17
C LEU A 38 14.00 25.20 5.94
N THR A 39 14.98 25.02 5.06
CA THR A 39 14.84 24.16 3.88
C THR A 39 14.66 22.70 4.29
N ASN A 40 15.44 22.24 5.27
CA ASN A 40 15.31 20.87 5.79
C ASN A 40 13.96 20.65 6.49
N LEU A 41 13.50 21.61 7.31
CA LEU A 41 12.17 21.56 7.93
C LEU A 41 11.06 21.52 6.88
N ARG A 42 11.17 22.33 5.83
CA ARG A 42 10.22 22.31 4.71
C ARG A 42 10.22 20.93 4.02
N HIS A 43 11.39 20.36 3.75
CA HIS A 43 11.50 19.01 3.19
C HIS A 43 10.86 17.96 4.11
N MET A 44 11.14 17.99 5.41
CA MET A 44 10.54 17.08 6.39
C MET A 44 9.02 17.19 6.46
N GLN A 45 8.45 18.37 6.21
CA GLN A 45 7.00 18.60 6.21
C GLN A 45 6.31 18.09 4.95
N LEU A 46 6.98 18.24 3.80
CA LEU A 46 6.47 17.84 2.49
C LEU A 46 6.61 16.35 2.22
N ASP A 47 7.56 15.70 2.88
CA ASP A 47 7.80 14.26 2.85
C ASP A 47 6.58 13.42 3.29
N ASP A 48 6.62 12.12 2.99
CA ASP A 48 5.55 11.15 3.21
C ASP A 48 5.03 11.10 4.67
N MET A 49 5.94 11.21 5.63
CA MET A 49 5.58 11.23 7.06
C MET A 49 5.13 12.61 7.57
N GLY A 50 5.72 13.70 7.07
CA GLY A 50 5.52 15.04 7.63
C GLY A 50 6.14 15.25 9.03
N ILE A 51 6.21 16.49 9.51
CA ILE A 51 6.81 16.82 10.82
C ILE A 51 5.98 16.28 11.98
N ARG A 52 4.65 16.43 11.91
CA ARG A 52 3.74 16.02 13.00
C ARG A 52 3.85 14.53 13.31
N LYS A 53 3.86 13.68 12.28
CA LYS A 53 4.02 12.22 12.46
C LYS A 53 5.39 11.90 13.05
N ARG A 54 6.46 12.56 12.58
CA ARG A 54 7.82 12.36 13.12
C ARG A 54 7.91 12.69 14.61
N ILE A 55 7.38 13.84 15.03
CA ILE A 55 7.34 14.25 16.44
C ILE A 55 6.49 13.27 17.25
N SER A 56 5.32 12.90 16.74
CA SER A 56 4.44 11.93 17.40
C SER A 56 5.10 10.56 17.55
N THR A 57 5.74 10.04 16.49
CA THR A 57 6.48 8.77 16.53
C THR A 57 7.63 8.86 17.52
N TRP A 58 8.42 9.95 17.51
CA TRP A 58 9.50 10.14 18.48
C TRP A 58 8.99 10.19 19.93
N PHE A 59 7.90 10.92 20.16
CA PHE A 59 7.27 11.02 21.47
C PHE A 59 6.79 9.65 21.95
N PHE A 60 5.96 8.96 21.15
CA PHE A 60 5.43 7.64 21.51
C PHE A 60 6.51 6.58 21.64
N THR A 61 7.55 6.59 20.79
CA THR A 61 8.68 5.65 20.94
C THR A 61 9.48 5.91 22.21
N THR A 62 9.62 7.17 22.63
CA THR A 62 10.27 7.53 23.90
C THR A 62 9.40 7.14 25.09
N VAL A 63 8.12 7.45 25.08
CA VAL A 63 7.16 7.09 26.14
C VAL A 63 7.06 5.57 26.31
N LYS A 64 7.08 4.81 25.20
CA LYS A 64 7.08 3.33 25.20
C LYS A 64 8.32 2.71 25.84
N ARG A 65 9.39 3.46 26.08
CA ARG A 65 10.60 2.97 26.79
C ARG A 65 10.47 3.04 28.30
N VAL A 66 9.48 3.76 28.83
CA VAL A 66 9.23 3.80 30.28
C VAL A 66 8.80 2.40 30.74
N PRO A 67 9.50 1.77 31.72
CA PRO A 67 9.28 0.38 32.09
C PRO A 67 7.82 0.06 32.46
N PHE A 68 7.14 0.96 33.15
CA PHE A 68 5.74 0.79 33.53
C PHE A 68 4.80 0.73 32.31
N ILE A 69 4.96 1.67 31.37
CA ILE A 69 4.16 1.73 30.14
C ILE A 69 4.48 0.52 29.26
N ARG A 70 5.76 0.14 29.17
CA ARG A 70 6.19 -1.05 28.43
C ARG A 70 5.51 -2.30 28.94
N ARG A 71 5.46 -2.51 30.26
CA ARG A 71 4.73 -3.63 30.88
C ARG A 71 3.24 -3.64 30.56
N MET A 72 2.58 -2.48 30.55
CA MET A 72 1.17 -2.39 30.16
C MET A 72 0.94 -2.78 28.69
N ILE A 73 1.82 -2.32 27.80
CA ILE A 73 1.75 -2.65 26.37
C ILE A 73 2.02 -4.13 26.16
N ASP A 74 3.05 -4.68 26.79
CA ASP A 74 3.40 -6.10 26.68
C ASP A 74 2.24 -6.97 27.19
N LYS A 75 1.56 -6.58 28.28
CA LYS A 75 0.34 -7.27 28.75
C LYS A 75 -0.77 -7.31 27.68
N GLN A 76 -1.05 -6.18 27.03
CA GLN A 76 -2.06 -6.13 25.96
C GLN A 76 -1.63 -6.93 24.72
N LEU A 77 -0.34 -6.90 24.38
CA LEU A 77 0.20 -7.71 23.28
C LEU A 77 0.11 -9.21 23.59
N ASP A 78 0.36 -9.62 24.82
CA ASP A 78 0.24 -11.01 25.27
C ASP A 78 -1.24 -11.46 25.23
N GLU A 79 -2.18 -10.61 25.65
CA GLU A 79 -3.62 -10.89 25.53
C GLU A 79 -4.03 -11.12 24.06
N VAL A 80 -3.63 -10.21 23.16
CA VAL A 80 -3.89 -10.34 21.71
C VAL A 80 -3.19 -11.57 21.13
N LYS A 81 -1.97 -11.87 21.57
CA LYS A 81 -1.23 -13.06 21.12
C LYS A 81 -1.97 -14.34 21.50
N VAL A 82 -2.44 -14.45 22.74
CA VAL A 82 -3.20 -15.61 23.20
C VAL A 82 -4.52 -15.75 22.45
N GLU A 83 -5.22 -14.64 22.21
CA GLU A 83 -6.45 -14.66 21.40
C GLU A 83 -6.17 -15.09 19.96
N LEU A 84 -5.11 -14.55 19.35
CA LEU A 84 -4.69 -14.91 18.01
C LEU A 84 -4.31 -16.40 17.94
N GLU A 85 -3.51 -16.90 18.88
CA GLU A 85 -3.15 -18.31 18.98
C GLU A 85 -4.39 -19.18 19.09
N LYS A 86 -5.38 -18.83 19.93
CA LYS A 86 -6.65 -19.56 20.02
C LYS A 86 -7.45 -19.53 18.73
N SER A 87 -7.49 -18.38 18.04
CA SER A 87 -8.23 -18.24 16.78
C SER A 87 -7.58 -18.98 15.61
N LEU A 88 -6.26 -19.16 15.65
CA LEU A 88 -5.47 -19.86 14.63
C LEU A 88 -5.20 -21.32 14.99
N GLN A 89 -5.51 -21.75 16.21
CA GLN A 89 -5.38 -23.13 16.65
C GLN A 89 -6.38 -23.99 15.89
N ILE A 90 -5.89 -24.62 14.83
CA ILE A 90 -6.54 -25.74 14.19
C ILE A 90 -6.29 -26.95 15.10
N PRO A 91 -7.32 -27.71 15.52
CA PRO A 91 -7.12 -28.96 16.24
C PRO A 91 -6.35 -29.94 15.36
N ASP A 92 -5.02 -29.91 15.47
CA ASP A 92 -4.16 -30.78 14.68
C ASP A 92 -4.01 -32.11 15.42
N HIS A 93 -4.62 -33.15 14.87
CA HIS A 93 -4.49 -34.51 15.38
C HIS A 93 -3.23 -35.21 14.83
N THR A 94 -2.40 -34.52 14.03
CA THR A 94 -1.20 -35.09 13.41
C THR A 94 0.05 -34.72 14.21
N THR A 95 0.77 -35.75 14.64
CA THR A 95 1.96 -35.63 15.51
C THR A 95 3.25 -35.25 14.76
N GLU A 96 3.21 -35.06 13.43
CA GLU A 96 4.42 -34.97 12.59
C GLU A 96 4.50 -33.65 11.81
N TYR A 97 5.06 -32.62 12.44
CA TYR A 97 5.52 -31.44 11.73
C TYR A 97 6.92 -31.66 11.18
N PHE A 98 7.09 -31.59 9.86
CA PHE A 98 8.41 -31.56 9.23
C PHE A 98 9.10 -30.23 9.55
N ARG A 99 10.12 -30.26 10.42
CA ARG A 99 10.92 -29.08 10.80
C ARG A 99 12.22 -28.95 9.99
N THR A 100 12.57 -30.00 9.27
CA THR A 100 13.79 -30.10 8.46
C THR A 100 13.47 -30.81 7.16
N ILE A 101 14.24 -30.51 6.11
CA ILE A 101 14.16 -31.26 4.85
C ILE A 101 14.53 -32.73 5.13
N PRO A 102 13.75 -33.72 4.66
CA PRO A 102 14.07 -35.14 4.83
C PRO A 102 15.44 -35.52 4.27
N VAL A 103 16.21 -36.31 5.00
CA VAL A 103 17.57 -36.75 4.59
C VAL A 103 17.54 -37.71 3.40
N LYS A 104 16.44 -38.47 3.25
CA LYS A 104 16.21 -39.39 2.13
C LYS A 104 15.07 -38.83 1.28
N SER A 105 15.20 -38.94 -0.04
CA SER A 105 14.11 -38.59 -0.95
C SER A 105 12.93 -39.52 -0.72
N VAL A 106 11.74 -38.95 -0.67
CA VAL A 106 10.48 -39.67 -0.65
C VAL A 106 9.94 -39.81 -2.06
N GLY A 107 9.29 -40.93 -2.35
CA GLY A 107 8.67 -41.18 -3.66
C GLY A 107 7.36 -40.40 -3.83
N ARG A 108 6.86 -40.33 -5.06
CA ARG A 108 5.59 -39.65 -5.40
C ARG A 108 4.42 -40.11 -4.54
N GLU A 109 4.26 -41.41 -4.36
CA GLU A 109 3.16 -41.99 -3.58
C GLU A 109 3.18 -41.51 -2.13
N GLU A 110 4.36 -41.45 -1.53
CA GLU A 110 4.53 -40.99 -0.16
C GLU A 110 4.25 -39.49 -0.04
N VAL A 111 4.66 -38.67 -1.02
CA VAL A 111 4.32 -37.23 -1.04
C VAL A 111 2.81 -37.03 -1.13
N LEU A 112 2.12 -37.80 -1.97
CA LEU A 112 0.66 -37.72 -2.09
C LEU A 112 -0.04 -38.18 -0.80
N ARG A 113 0.45 -39.26 -0.18
CA ARG A 113 -0.03 -39.73 1.13
C ARG A 113 0.11 -38.63 2.19
N LEU A 114 1.25 -37.94 2.23
CA LEU A 114 1.49 -36.83 3.14
C LEU A 114 0.57 -35.63 2.85
N ALA A 115 0.29 -35.33 1.58
CA ALA A 115 -0.66 -34.28 1.22
C ALA A 115 -2.09 -34.59 1.71
N THR A 116 -2.53 -35.85 1.61
CA THR A 116 -3.85 -36.30 2.11
C THR A 116 -4.01 -36.10 3.62
N ILE A 117 -2.92 -36.17 4.39
CA ILE A 117 -2.96 -35.88 5.83
C ILE A 117 -3.45 -34.44 6.08
N TYR A 118 -2.95 -33.48 5.29
CA TYR A 118 -3.33 -32.08 5.43
C TYR A 118 -4.70 -31.77 4.81
N ASP A 119 -5.10 -32.49 3.77
CA ASP A 119 -6.41 -32.34 3.11
C ASP A 119 -7.58 -32.70 4.05
N HIS A 120 -7.35 -33.63 4.98
CA HIS A 120 -8.33 -34.00 6.00
C HIS A 120 -8.45 -32.99 7.16
N LEU A 121 -7.64 -31.93 7.19
CA LEU A 121 -7.78 -30.88 8.21
C LEU A 121 -8.98 -29.99 7.86
N GLU A 122 -10.02 -30.06 8.68
CA GLU A 122 -11.25 -29.31 8.46
C GLU A 122 -11.09 -27.84 8.88
N GLY A 123 -11.30 -26.93 7.92
CA GLY A 123 -11.50 -25.51 8.19
C GLY A 123 -12.99 -25.16 8.37
N PRO A 124 -13.32 -23.86 8.54
CA PRO A 124 -14.71 -23.41 8.52
C PRO A 124 -15.44 -23.89 7.27
N ALA A 125 -16.69 -24.36 7.41
CA ALA A 125 -17.48 -24.97 6.34
C ALA A 125 -17.88 -23.96 5.23
N PHE A 126 -16.92 -23.61 4.36
CA PHE A 126 -17.11 -22.65 3.28
C PHE A 126 -18.03 -23.18 2.17
N LEU A 127 -18.05 -24.50 1.94
CA LEU A 127 -18.99 -25.18 1.02
C LEU A 127 -20.45 -25.01 1.44
N GLU A 128 -20.72 -24.82 2.73
CA GLU A 128 -22.06 -24.56 3.25
C GLU A 128 -22.47 -23.08 3.14
N GLY A 129 -21.65 -22.23 2.50
CA GLY A 129 -21.93 -20.79 2.35
C GLY A 129 -21.84 -20.00 3.66
N ARG A 130 -21.20 -20.55 4.70
CA ARG A 130 -21.06 -19.91 6.02
C ARG A 130 -19.86 -18.96 6.13
N VAL A 131 -19.05 -18.87 5.08
CA VAL A 131 -17.86 -18.03 5.02
C VAL A 131 -18.12 -16.87 4.06
N SER A 132 -17.98 -15.64 4.56
CA SER A 132 -18.12 -14.44 3.73
C SER A 132 -16.87 -14.23 2.88
N GLY A 133 -17.01 -14.25 1.55
CA GLY A 133 -15.89 -14.16 0.63
C GLY A 133 -15.00 -15.40 0.69
N ALA A 134 -13.68 -15.22 0.68
CA ALA A 134 -12.64 -16.26 0.64
C ALA A 134 -12.65 -17.15 -0.62
N VAL A 135 -13.74 -17.90 -0.84
CA VAL A 135 -13.97 -18.77 -2.00
C VAL A 135 -15.18 -18.21 -2.74
N PHE A 136 -15.01 -17.87 -4.03
CA PHE A 136 -16.02 -17.14 -4.80
C PHE A 136 -16.87 -18.02 -5.72
N ASN A 137 -16.31 -19.14 -6.18
CA ASN A 137 -16.99 -20.08 -7.06
C ASN A 137 -17.47 -21.31 -6.29
N ARG A 138 -18.26 -22.11 -6.98
CA ARG A 138 -18.86 -23.33 -6.44
C ARG A 138 -17.85 -24.47 -6.50
N GLU A 139 -17.16 -24.73 -5.40
CA GLU A 139 -16.21 -25.86 -5.35
C GLU A 139 -16.89 -27.24 -5.41
N ASP A 140 -18.22 -27.31 -5.30
CA ASP A 140 -18.99 -28.53 -5.59
C ASP A 140 -19.17 -28.79 -7.10
N ASP A 141 -18.80 -27.83 -7.95
CA ASP A 141 -18.79 -27.97 -9.41
C ASP A 141 -17.58 -28.79 -9.86
N LYS A 142 -17.82 -30.07 -10.14
CA LYS A 142 -16.79 -31.01 -10.58
C LYS A 142 -16.24 -30.66 -11.96
N ASP A 143 -17.07 -30.16 -12.87
CA ASP A 143 -16.66 -29.82 -14.23
C ASP A 143 -15.69 -28.64 -14.20
N GLU A 144 -15.99 -27.61 -13.41
CA GLU A 144 -15.12 -26.46 -13.21
C GLU A 144 -13.75 -26.87 -12.62
N ARG A 145 -13.77 -27.74 -11.60
CA ARG A 145 -12.54 -28.24 -10.97
C ARG A 145 -11.68 -29.06 -11.93
N GLU A 146 -12.28 -29.99 -12.66
CA GLU A 146 -11.57 -30.84 -13.64
C GLU A 146 -10.94 -29.99 -14.75
N MET A 147 -11.66 -28.97 -15.23
CA MET A 147 -11.12 -27.99 -16.16
C MET A 147 -9.89 -27.26 -15.57
N TYR A 148 -9.95 -26.79 -14.31
CA TYR A 148 -8.80 -26.15 -13.67
C TYR A 148 -7.60 -27.08 -13.56
N GLU A 149 -7.79 -28.31 -13.11
CA GLU A 149 -6.72 -29.31 -13.01
C GLU A 149 -6.05 -29.56 -14.36
N GLU A 150 -6.83 -29.67 -15.44
CA GLU A 150 -6.30 -29.87 -16.79
C GLU A 150 -5.50 -28.65 -17.27
N VAL A 151 -6.02 -27.44 -17.09
CA VAL A 151 -5.34 -26.20 -17.50
C VAL A 151 -4.05 -25.99 -16.71
N PHE A 152 -4.08 -26.12 -15.38
CA PHE A 152 -2.88 -26.02 -14.55
C PHE A 152 -1.84 -27.08 -14.92
N GLY A 153 -2.28 -28.32 -15.17
CA GLY A 153 -1.40 -29.40 -15.63
C GLY A 153 -0.71 -29.07 -16.96
N ARG A 154 -1.44 -28.52 -17.94
CA ARG A 154 -0.91 -28.14 -19.27
C ARG A 154 0.13 -27.03 -19.19
N PHE A 155 -0.02 -26.07 -18.27
CA PHE A 155 0.84 -24.88 -18.16
C PHE A 155 1.77 -24.90 -16.93
N ALA A 156 1.92 -26.02 -16.24
CA ALA A 156 2.69 -26.14 -14.99
C ALA A 156 4.14 -25.65 -15.09
N TRP A 157 4.77 -25.76 -16.26
CA TRP A 157 6.14 -25.32 -16.52
C TRP A 157 6.25 -23.98 -17.25
N SER A 158 5.11 -23.31 -17.47
CA SER A 158 5.10 -22.03 -18.16
C SER A 158 5.69 -20.92 -17.29
N ASN A 159 6.39 -19.99 -17.93
CA ASN A 159 6.97 -18.83 -17.25
C ASN A 159 6.86 -17.58 -18.15
N PRO A 160 5.92 -16.66 -17.88
CA PRO A 160 5.72 -15.44 -18.68
C PRO A 160 6.95 -14.52 -18.78
N LEU A 161 7.96 -14.68 -17.91
CA LEU A 161 9.24 -13.98 -18.05
C LEU A 161 9.94 -14.26 -19.39
N TRP A 162 9.67 -15.43 -20.00
CA TRP A 162 10.26 -15.88 -21.25
C TRP A 162 9.20 -16.02 -22.35
N PRO A 163 8.62 -14.92 -22.87
CA PRO A 163 7.47 -14.96 -23.78
C PRO A 163 7.75 -15.64 -25.13
N LYS A 164 9.02 -15.73 -25.54
CA LYS A 164 9.42 -16.48 -26.75
C LYS A 164 9.36 -17.99 -26.55
N LEU A 165 9.61 -18.48 -25.33
CA LEU A 165 9.51 -19.89 -24.98
C LEU A 165 8.06 -20.29 -24.70
N PHE A 166 7.27 -19.36 -24.16
CA PHE A 166 5.87 -19.61 -23.78
C PHE A 166 4.90 -18.64 -24.48
N PRO A 167 4.83 -18.64 -25.82
CA PRO A 167 3.99 -17.69 -26.56
C PRO A 167 2.50 -17.84 -26.27
N GLY A 168 2.04 -19.07 -25.99
CA GLY A 168 0.64 -19.35 -25.65
C GLY A 168 0.18 -18.60 -24.40
N VAL A 169 0.95 -18.67 -23.30
CA VAL A 169 0.62 -17.93 -22.07
C VAL A 169 0.66 -16.43 -22.29
N ARG A 170 1.64 -15.92 -23.03
CA ARG A 170 1.70 -14.49 -23.37
C ARG A 170 0.46 -14.02 -24.13
N ILE A 171 -0.08 -14.85 -25.03
CA ILE A 171 -1.30 -14.53 -25.79
C ILE A 171 -2.51 -14.54 -24.85
N MET A 172 -2.67 -15.60 -24.05
CA MET A 172 -3.76 -15.70 -23.08
C MET A 172 -3.78 -14.52 -22.08
N GLU A 173 -2.62 -14.10 -21.57
CA GLU A 173 -2.53 -12.91 -20.69
C GLU A 173 -3.01 -11.64 -21.41
N ALA A 174 -2.63 -11.45 -22.68
CA ALA A 174 -3.05 -10.29 -23.47
C ALA A 174 -4.56 -10.30 -23.76
N GLU A 175 -5.12 -11.46 -24.06
CA GLU A 175 -6.55 -11.65 -24.29
C GLU A 175 -7.37 -11.37 -23.03
N VAL A 176 -6.96 -11.92 -21.88
CA VAL A 176 -7.62 -11.66 -20.58
C VAL A 176 -7.62 -10.18 -20.25
N VAL A 177 -6.47 -9.50 -20.42
CA VAL A 177 -6.39 -8.04 -20.23
C VAL A 177 -7.36 -7.31 -21.15
N ARG A 178 -7.40 -7.64 -22.45
CA ARG A 178 -8.30 -6.98 -23.40
C ARG A 178 -9.77 -7.26 -23.10
N MET A 179 -10.14 -8.48 -22.72
CA MET A 179 -11.49 -8.81 -22.27
C MET A 179 -11.90 -7.96 -21.06
N CYS A 180 -11.01 -7.78 -20.08
CA CYS A 180 -11.26 -6.92 -18.92
C CYS A 180 -11.39 -5.44 -19.30
N CYS A 181 -10.54 -4.94 -20.20
CA CYS A 181 -10.66 -3.57 -20.71
C CYS A 181 -12.02 -3.34 -21.37
N ASN A 182 -12.46 -4.26 -22.24
CA ASN A 182 -13.75 -4.18 -22.91
C ASN A 182 -14.92 -4.26 -21.93
N MET A 183 -14.85 -5.17 -20.94
CA MET A 183 -15.86 -5.28 -19.87
C MET A 183 -16.03 -3.96 -19.09
N MET A 184 -14.96 -3.18 -18.98
CA MET A 184 -14.97 -1.86 -18.33
C MET A 184 -15.22 -0.69 -19.29
N ASN A 185 -15.67 -0.96 -20.52
CA ASN A 185 -15.93 0.02 -21.58
C ASN A 185 -14.69 0.85 -21.97
N GLY A 186 -13.50 0.23 -21.95
CA GLY A 186 -12.27 0.83 -22.46
C GLY A 186 -12.27 0.99 -23.99
N ASP A 187 -11.49 1.95 -24.48
CA ASP A 187 -11.24 2.20 -25.89
C ASP A 187 -10.00 1.41 -26.42
N GLU A 188 -9.60 1.69 -27.66
CA GLU A 188 -8.44 1.05 -28.29
C GLU A 188 -7.13 1.34 -27.53
N GLU A 189 -6.99 2.54 -26.98
CA GLU A 189 -5.84 3.01 -26.20
C GLU A 189 -5.81 2.44 -24.76
N THR A 190 -6.94 1.95 -24.27
CA THR A 190 -7.02 1.32 -22.96
C THR A 190 -6.19 0.04 -22.94
N CYS A 191 -5.25 -0.03 -22.00
CA CYS A 191 -4.33 -1.14 -21.84
C CYS A 191 -4.21 -1.56 -20.37
N GLY A 192 -3.55 -2.69 -20.12
CA GLY A 192 -3.35 -3.23 -18.78
C GLY A 192 -2.25 -4.27 -18.72
N THR A 193 -2.10 -4.85 -17.53
CA THR A 193 -1.17 -5.95 -17.26
C THR A 193 -1.81 -6.90 -16.27
N MET A 194 -1.50 -8.19 -16.38
CA MET A 194 -1.81 -9.18 -15.36
C MET A 194 -1.01 -8.88 -14.08
N SER A 195 -1.59 -9.22 -12.93
CA SER A 195 -0.94 -9.17 -11.63
C SER A 195 -1.36 -10.37 -10.80
N THR A 196 -0.62 -10.69 -9.75
CA THR A 196 -0.91 -11.84 -8.89
C THR A 196 -2.13 -11.65 -7.97
N GLY A 197 -2.71 -10.46 -7.93
CA GLY A 197 -3.91 -10.19 -7.14
C GLY A 197 -4.15 -8.71 -6.90
N GLY A 198 -5.32 -8.39 -6.32
CA GLY A 198 -5.79 -7.01 -6.18
C GLY A 198 -4.83 -6.08 -5.43
N SER A 199 -4.09 -6.57 -4.44
CA SER A 199 -3.08 -5.77 -3.73
C SER A 199 -1.94 -5.31 -4.66
N ILE A 200 -1.43 -6.20 -5.52
CA ILE A 200 -0.35 -5.83 -6.46
C ILE A 200 -0.90 -4.91 -7.55
N SER A 201 -2.12 -5.12 -8.04
CA SER A 201 -2.77 -4.17 -8.97
C SER A 201 -2.84 -2.75 -8.39
N ILE A 202 -3.25 -2.60 -7.12
CA ILE A 202 -3.27 -1.30 -6.43
C ILE A 202 -1.87 -0.71 -6.31
N LEU A 203 -0.88 -1.51 -5.93
CA LEU A 203 0.51 -1.04 -5.81
C LEU A 203 1.05 -0.54 -7.16
N LEU A 204 0.84 -1.28 -8.24
CA LEU A 204 1.28 -0.90 -9.59
C LEU A 204 0.63 0.39 -10.06
N ALA A 205 -0.68 0.58 -9.80
CA ALA A 205 -1.38 1.83 -10.11
C ALA A 205 -0.79 3.02 -9.33
N CYS A 206 -0.59 2.87 -8.02
CA CYS A 206 0.03 3.89 -7.18
C CYS A 206 1.44 4.25 -7.66
N LEU A 207 2.25 3.24 -8.01
CA LEU A 207 3.60 3.42 -8.54
C LEU A 207 3.60 4.20 -9.86
N ALA A 208 2.71 3.84 -10.79
CA ALA A 208 2.58 4.50 -12.08
C ALA A 208 2.20 5.99 -11.92
N HIS A 209 1.18 6.29 -11.12
CA HIS A 209 0.74 7.67 -10.85
C HIS A 209 1.80 8.51 -10.15
N ARG A 210 2.49 7.93 -9.15
CA ARG A 210 3.63 8.58 -8.49
C ARG A 210 4.70 8.93 -9.50
N ASN A 211 5.18 7.95 -10.28
CA ASN A 211 6.27 8.15 -11.23
C ASN A 211 5.89 9.17 -12.31
N ARG A 212 4.64 9.18 -12.76
CA ARG A 212 4.13 10.19 -13.70
C ARG A 212 4.26 11.61 -13.12
N LEU A 213 3.92 11.80 -11.85
CA LEU A 213 4.05 13.11 -11.21
C LEU A 213 5.52 13.50 -10.96
N LEU A 214 6.36 12.56 -10.53
CA LEU A 214 7.80 12.79 -10.35
C LEU A 214 8.48 13.23 -11.66
N LYS A 215 8.12 12.61 -12.79
CA LYS A 215 8.62 13.01 -14.12
C LYS A 215 8.25 14.44 -14.52
N ARG A 216 7.24 15.04 -13.89
CA ARG A 216 6.84 16.45 -14.10
C ARG A 216 7.60 17.44 -13.21
N GLY A 217 8.58 16.97 -12.43
CA GLY A 217 9.44 17.80 -11.58
C GLY A 217 9.01 17.90 -10.12
N GLU A 218 7.89 17.28 -9.73
CA GLU A 218 7.49 17.23 -8.33
C GLU A 218 8.39 16.27 -7.55
N LYS A 219 8.87 16.71 -6.38
CA LYS A 219 9.76 15.90 -5.51
C LYS A 219 8.97 15.01 -4.53
N TYR A 220 7.79 15.46 -4.13
CA TYR A 220 6.96 14.81 -3.11
C TYR A 220 5.57 14.59 -3.68
N THR A 221 5.00 13.43 -3.40
CA THR A 221 3.70 13.04 -3.95
C THR A 221 2.70 12.76 -2.85
N GLU A 222 1.44 13.08 -3.12
CA GLU A 222 0.31 12.90 -2.24
C GLU A 222 -0.78 12.13 -2.98
N MET A 223 -1.40 11.14 -2.34
CA MET A 223 -2.63 10.53 -2.82
C MET A 223 -3.79 10.86 -1.89
N ILE A 224 -4.97 11.06 -2.47
CA ILE A 224 -6.18 11.40 -1.72
C ILE A 224 -7.13 10.20 -1.78
N VAL A 225 -7.45 9.65 -0.61
CA VAL A 225 -8.18 8.40 -0.48
C VAL A 225 -9.32 8.53 0.54
N PRO A 226 -10.47 7.87 0.34
CA PRO A 226 -11.49 7.70 1.36
C PRO A 226 -10.95 6.87 2.55
N SER A 227 -11.53 7.04 3.73
CA SER A 227 -11.18 6.22 4.89
C SER A 227 -11.60 4.75 4.75
N SER A 228 -12.52 4.43 3.83
CA SER A 228 -13.00 3.07 3.51
C SER A 228 -12.17 2.37 2.42
N VAL A 229 -11.08 2.98 1.94
CA VAL A 229 -10.25 2.39 0.89
C VAL A 229 -9.56 1.11 1.35
N HIS A 230 -9.22 0.22 0.42
CA HIS A 230 -8.52 -1.03 0.72
C HIS A 230 -7.15 -0.79 1.37
N ALA A 231 -6.74 -1.64 2.31
CA ALA A 231 -5.50 -1.49 3.07
C ALA A 231 -4.22 -1.42 2.20
N ALA A 232 -4.27 -2.01 1.00
CA ALA A 232 -3.17 -1.98 0.03
C ALA A 232 -2.73 -0.56 -0.38
N PHE A 233 -3.62 0.44 -0.32
CA PHE A 233 -3.22 1.83 -0.57
C PHE A 233 -2.23 2.32 0.50
N PHE A 234 -2.46 2.02 1.78
CA PHE A 234 -1.51 2.37 2.84
C PHE A 234 -0.19 1.60 2.70
N LYS A 235 -0.24 0.34 2.28
CA LYS A 235 0.96 -0.45 1.94
C LYS A 235 1.75 0.19 0.80
N ALA A 236 1.05 0.62 -0.26
CA ALA A 236 1.68 1.33 -1.39
C ALA A 236 2.27 2.67 -0.95
N ALA A 237 1.57 3.40 -0.06
CA ALA A 237 2.03 4.66 0.50
C ALA A 237 3.39 4.54 1.18
N GLU A 238 3.52 3.55 2.05
CA GLU A 238 4.75 3.26 2.80
C GLU A 238 5.86 2.75 1.87
N THR A 239 5.52 1.80 0.99
CA THR A 239 6.49 1.20 0.05
C THR A 239 7.05 2.23 -0.93
N PHE A 240 6.20 3.15 -1.40
CA PHE A 240 6.53 4.08 -2.48
C PHE A 240 6.75 5.52 -2.02
N ARG A 241 6.71 5.77 -0.71
CA ARG A 241 6.83 7.09 -0.07
C ARG A 241 5.86 8.11 -0.65
N ILE A 242 4.59 7.71 -0.70
CA ILE A 242 3.47 8.57 -1.11
C ILE A 242 2.76 9.02 0.15
N LYS A 243 2.60 10.33 0.34
CA LYS A 243 1.86 10.86 1.49
C LYS A 243 0.36 10.62 1.32
N VAL A 244 -0.29 10.10 2.36
CA VAL A 244 -1.73 9.82 2.31
C VAL A 244 -2.54 10.96 2.90
N ARG A 245 -3.50 11.48 2.13
CA ARG A 245 -4.58 12.34 2.63
C ARG A 245 -5.87 11.54 2.71
N LYS A 246 -6.22 11.14 3.92
CA LYS A 246 -7.43 10.38 4.21
C LYS A 246 -8.63 11.32 4.36
N ILE A 247 -9.67 11.11 3.56
CA ILE A 247 -10.95 11.82 3.63
C ILE A 247 -11.95 10.94 4.39
N PRO A 248 -12.59 11.44 5.47
CA PRO A 248 -13.60 10.67 6.17
C PRO A 248 -14.81 10.40 5.27
N VAL A 249 -15.37 9.20 5.38
CA VAL A 249 -16.68 8.87 4.80
C VAL A 249 -17.81 9.43 5.67
N ASP A 250 -18.95 9.67 5.04
CA ASP A 250 -20.19 10.01 5.73
C ASP A 250 -20.68 8.83 6.59
N PRO A 251 -21.04 9.02 7.86
CA PRO A 251 -21.37 7.92 8.77
C PRO A 251 -22.73 7.26 8.49
N VAL A 252 -23.60 7.87 7.67
CA VAL A 252 -24.93 7.35 7.35
C VAL A 252 -24.90 6.59 6.03
N THR A 253 -24.30 7.19 5.01
CA THR A 253 -24.24 6.65 3.65
C THR A 253 -22.99 5.83 3.37
N PHE A 254 -21.96 5.95 4.22
CA PHE A 254 -20.62 5.36 4.04
C PHE A 254 -19.91 5.77 2.74
N LYS A 255 -20.36 6.84 2.09
CA LYS A 255 -19.76 7.40 0.88
C LYS A 255 -18.74 8.48 1.20
N VAL A 256 -17.80 8.72 0.29
CA VAL A 256 -16.80 9.78 0.44
C VAL A 256 -17.45 11.16 0.25
N ASP A 257 -17.07 12.11 1.09
CA ASP A 257 -17.42 13.52 0.91
C ASP A 257 -16.61 14.13 -0.25
N LEU A 258 -17.25 14.30 -1.41
CA LEU A 258 -16.62 14.83 -2.62
C LEU A 258 -16.16 16.29 -2.48
N THR A 259 -16.82 17.07 -1.62
CA THR A 259 -16.44 18.47 -1.36
C THR A 259 -15.11 18.50 -0.60
N LYS A 260 -14.97 17.68 0.45
CA LYS A 260 -13.70 17.54 1.18
C LYS A 260 -12.61 16.94 0.30
N MET A 261 -12.94 15.96 -0.54
CA MET A 261 -11.98 15.36 -1.47
C MET A 261 -11.44 16.40 -2.46
N ARG A 262 -12.32 17.22 -3.05
CA ARG A 262 -11.96 18.34 -3.93
C ARG A 262 -11.07 19.35 -3.23
N ALA A 263 -11.42 19.74 -2.00
CA ALA A 263 -10.65 20.71 -1.22
C ALA A 263 -9.24 20.22 -0.83
N ALA A 264 -9.01 18.91 -0.82
CA ALA A 264 -7.70 18.33 -0.49
C ALA A 264 -6.71 18.30 -1.67
N ILE A 265 -7.18 18.54 -2.90
CA ILE A 265 -6.36 18.51 -4.12
C ILE A 265 -5.33 19.65 -4.09
N ASN A 266 -4.09 19.34 -4.45
CA ASN A 266 -3.01 20.31 -4.60
C ASN A 266 -2.01 19.88 -5.69
N SER A 267 -0.97 20.68 -5.94
CA SER A 267 0.01 20.41 -7.01
C SER A 267 0.74 19.07 -6.87
N ARG A 268 0.85 18.55 -5.64
CA ARG A 268 1.52 17.28 -5.32
C ARG A 268 0.59 16.07 -5.39
N THR A 269 -0.71 16.27 -5.68
CA THR A 269 -1.67 15.18 -5.80
C THR A 269 -1.37 14.33 -7.04
N CYS A 270 -0.89 13.10 -6.85
CA CYS A 270 -0.59 12.19 -7.96
C CYS A 270 -1.80 11.36 -8.41
N MET A 271 -2.73 11.08 -7.50
CA MET A 271 -3.96 10.33 -7.78
C MET A 271 -5.07 10.59 -6.76
N LEU A 272 -6.30 10.36 -7.22
CA LEU A 272 -7.53 10.29 -6.43
C LEU A 272 -8.04 8.85 -6.47
N VAL A 273 -8.61 8.37 -5.37
CA VAL A 273 -9.10 6.99 -5.29
C VAL A 273 -10.59 6.94 -4.94
N GLY A 274 -11.32 6.07 -5.63
CA GLY A 274 -12.67 5.63 -5.26
C GLY A 274 -12.75 4.11 -5.29
N SER A 275 -13.58 3.53 -4.43
CA SER A 275 -13.83 2.08 -4.37
C SER A 275 -15.23 1.80 -4.88
N ALA A 276 -15.41 0.79 -5.73
CA ALA A 276 -16.70 0.45 -6.33
C ALA A 276 -16.94 -1.08 -6.35
N PRO A 277 -17.45 -1.68 -5.25
CA PRO A 277 -17.70 -1.09 -3.93
C PRO A 277 -16.45 -1.06 -3.04
N ASN A 278 -16.57 -0.49 -1.83
CA ASN A 278 -15.56 -0.66 -0.78
C ASN A 278 -15.75 -1.96 0.01
N PHE A 279 -14.65 -2.54 0.48
CA PHE A 279 -14.65 -3.79 1.26
C PHE A 279 -15.39 -3.68 2.60
N PRO A 280 -15.25 -2.60 3.41
CA PRO A 280 -15.88 -2.55 4.73
C PRO A 280 -17.41 -2.51 4.73
N PHE A 281 -18.03 -1.81 3.77
CA PHE A 281 -19.47 -1.51 3.79
C PHE A 281 -20.22 -1.93 2.52
N GLY A 282 -19.52 -2.36 1.46
CA GLY A 282 -20.16 -2.73 0.20
C GLY A 282 -20.79 -1.54 -0.57
N THR A 283 -20.52 -0.30 -0.17
CA THR A 283 -21.12 0.90 -0.79
C THR A 283 -20.32 1.40 -2.00
N ARG A 284 -21.03 1.97 -2.97
CA ARG A 284 -20.51 2.59 -4.22
C ARG A 284 -20.75 4.10 -4.23
#